data_AF-A0A7W0FPP0-F1
#
_entry.id   AF-A0A7W0FPP0-F1
#
_cell.length_a   1.000
_cell.length_b   1.000
_cell.length_c   1.000
_cell.angle_alpha   90.00
_cell.angle_beta   90.00
_cell.angle_gamma   90.00
#
_symmetry.space_group_name_H-M   'P 1'
#
loop_
_entity.id
_entity.type
_entity.pdbx_description
1 polymer ?
#
loop_
_entity_poly.entity_id
_entity_poly.type
_entity_poly.pdbx_seq_one_letter_code
_entity_poly.pdbx_strand_id
1 'polypeptide(L)' 'MTFPLITATGDPAGIGASYGAQARDLIVGNLDDYRTKFAAVDLEPSTVTRLGEQFRVTTHAFTPRIAATLDA' A
#
# COMPACT_ATOMS: atom_id res chain seq x y z
N MET A 1 -21.65 -1.77 12.53
CA MET A 1 -20.91 -1.63 11.25
C MET A 1 -20.57 -3.03 10.77
N THR A 2 -20.81 -3.32 9.49
CA THR A 2 -20.37 -4.56 8.86
C THR A 2 -19.08 -4.27 8.12
N PHE A 3 -18.00 -5.00 8.41
CA PHE A 3 -16.75 -4.85 7.69
C PHE A 3 -16.76 -5.67 6.41
N PRO A 4 -16.23 -5.16 5.28
CA PRO A 4 -16.18 -5.91 4.04
C PRO A 4 -15.23 -7.11 4.20
N LEU A 5 -15.72 -8.30 3.88
CA LEU A 5 -14.88 -9.49 3.75
C LEU A 5 -14.23 -9.49 2.37
N ILE A 6 -12.90 -9.38 2.32
CA ILE A 6 -12.13 -9.48 1.08
C ILE A 6 -11.52 -10.86 1.01
N THR A 7 -11.71 -11.53 -0.13
CA THR A 7 -11.05 -12.81 -0.41
C THR A 7 -10.04 -12.59 -1.53
N ALA A 8 -8.77 -12.88 -1.26
CA ALA A 8 -7.69 -12.79 -2.22
C ALA A 8 -6.92 -14.12 -2.26
N THR A 9 -6.78 -14.70 -3.45
CA THR A 9 -6.18 -16.02 -3.67
C THR A 9 -5.34 -15.99 -4.93
N GLY A 10 -4.25 -16.75 -4.96
CA GLY A 10 -3.37 -16.85 -6.13
C GLY A 10 -1.91 -16.78 -5.75
N ASP A 11 -1.07 -16.46 -6.73
CA ASP A 11 0.30 -16.06 -6.47
C ASP A 11 0.34 -14.64 -5.86
N PRO A 12 1.50 -14.16 -5.38
CA PRO A 12 1.55 -12.88 -4.69
C PRO A 12 1.02 -11.69 -5.50
N ALA A 13 1.27 -11.64 -6.80
CA ALA A 13 0.77 -10.58 -7.68
C ALA A 13 -0.75 -10.68 -7.86
N GLY A 14 -1.29 -11.89 -8.07
CA GLY A 14 -2.73 -12.13 -8.16
C GLY A 14 -3.48 -11.77 -6.86
N ILE A 15 -2.86 -12.03 -5.71
CA ILE A 15 -3.38 -11.58 -4.41
C ILE A 15 -3.45 -10.05 -4.36
N GLY A 16 -2.37 -9.37 -4.75
CA GLY A 16 -2.29 -7.91 -4.77
C GLY A 16 -3.35 -7.27 -5.65
N ALA A 17 -3.45 -7.70 -6.91
CA ALA A 17 -4.44 -7.21 -7.85
C ALA A 17 -5.88 -7.46 -7.38
N SER A 18 -6.19 -8.65 -6.85
CA SER A 18 -7.52 -9.00 -6.35
C SER A 18 -7.92 -8.17 -5.13
N TYR A 19 -7.01 -8.02 -4.16
CA TYR A 19 -7.24 -7.18 -2.99
C TYR A 19 -7.39 -5.71 -3.39
N GLY A 20 -6.48 -5.18 -4.22
CA GLY A 20 -6.49 -3.79 -4.67
C GLY A 20 -7.77 -3.41 -5.40
N ALA A 21 -8.32 -4.31 -6.22
CA ALA A 21 -9.59 -4.10 -6.90
C ALA A 21 -10.78 -4.03 -5.92
N GLN A 22 -10.84 -4.93 -4.94
CA GLN A 22 -11.93 -4.99 -3.96
C GLN A 22 -11.85 -3.89 -2.90
N ALA A 23 -10.64 -3.47 -2.53
CA ALA A 23 -10.39 -2.49 -1.47
C ALA A 23 -10.13 -1.07 -1.98
N ARG A 24 -10.25 -0.81 -3.29
CA ARG A 24 -9.80 0.43 -3.95
C ARG A 24 -10.21 1.70 -3.19
N ASP A 25 -11.49 1.84 -2.90
CA ASP A 25 -12.03 3.05 -2.27
C ASP A 25 -11.52 3.22 -0.83
N LEU A 26 -11.35 2.11 -0.10
CA LEU A 26 -10.77 2.11 1.24
C LEU A 26 -9.29 2.49 1.21
N ILE A 27 -8.53 2.01 0.22
CA ILE A 27 -7.13 2.37 0.03
C ILE A 27 -7.02 3.86 -0.26
N VAL A 28 -7.84 4.41 -1.17
CA VAL A 28 -7.84 5.85 -1.49
C VAL A 28 -8.12 6.68 -0.23
N GLY A 29 -9.16 6.35 0.53
CA GLY A 29 -9.46 7.05 1.78
C GLY A 29 -8.32 6.97 2.79
N ASN A 30 -7.71 5.80 2.95
CA ASN A 30 -6.59 5.61 3.86
C ASN A 30 -5.33 6.39 3.43
N LEU A 31 -5.09 6.55 2.13
CA LEU A 31 -4.00 7.38 1.61
C LEU A 31 -4.22 8.86 1.93
N ASP A 32 -5.46 9.35 1.85
CA ASP A 32 -5.80 10.71 2.27
C ASP A 32 -5.57 10.92 3.77
N ASP A 33 -5.97 9.95 4.61
CA ASP A 33 -5.69 9.97 6.05
C ASP A 33 -4.19 10.01 6.34
N TYR A 34 -3.38 9.23 5.62
CA TYR A 34 -1.93 9.25 5.78
C TYR A 34 -1.31 10.58 5.38
N ARG A 35 -1.78 11.22 4.29
CA ARG A 35 -1.32 12.55 3.89
C ARG A 35 -1.56 13.57 5.00
N THR A 36 -2.74 13.55 5.63
CA THR A 36 -3.03 14.41 6.79
C THR A 36 -2.09 14.11 7.96
N LYS A 37 -1.83 12.84 8.26
CA LYS A 37 -0.92 12.44 9.35
C LYS A 37 0.53 12.87 9.10
N PHE A 38 1.01 12.77 7.86
CA PHE A 38 2.36 13.25 7.49
C PHE A 38 2.47 14.77 7.61
N ALA A 39 1.45 15.50 7.13
CA ALA A 39 1.42 16.95 7.28
C ALA A 39 1.41 17.39 8.75
N ALA A 40 0.74 16.66 9.64
CA ALA A 40 0.69 16.95 11.08
C ALA A 40 2.05 16.81 11.81
N VAL A 41 3.06 16.22 11.15
CA VAL A 41 4.43 16.09 11.66
C VAL A 41 5.45 16.77 10.75
N ASP A 42 5.01 17.75 9.96
CA ASP A 42 5.83 18.57 9.06
C ASP A 42 6.65 17.77 8.04
N LEU A 43 6.12 16.61 7.61
CA LEU A 43 6.73 15.82 6.54
C LEU A 43 6.26 16.30 5.17
N GLU A 44 7.20 16.87 4.42
CA GLU A 44 6.99 17.28 3.03
C GLU A 44 6.62 16.10 2.11
N PRO A 45 5.67 16.28 1.17
CA PRO A 45 5.27 15.22 0.25
C PRO A 45 6.42 14.60 -0.54
N SER A 46 7.41 15.41 -0.96
CA SER A 46 8.59 14.93 -1.68
C SER A 46 9.46 14.00 -0.83
N THR A 47 9.54 14.27 0.48
CA THR A 47 10.25 13.41 1.44
C THR A 47 9.52 12.09 1.61
N VAL A 48 8.19 12.11 1.73
CA VAL A 48 7.38 10.90 1.84
C VAL A 48 7.54 10.01 0.60
N THR A 49 7.48 10.58 -0.60
CA THR A 49 7.71 9.85 -1.85
C THR A 49 9.10 9.21 -1.88
N ARG A 50 10.16 9.98 -1.59
CA ARG A 50 11.53 9.46 -1.57
C ARG A 50 11.71 8.31 -0.58
N LEU A 51 11.13 8.42 0.62
CA LEU A 51 11.17 7.35 1.62
C LEU A 51 10.36 6.12 1.16
N GLY A 52 9.24 6.32 0.47
CA GLY A 52 8.45 5.25 -0.14
C GLY A 52 9.24 4.47 -1.21
N GLU A 53 10.01 5.16 -2.04
CA GLU A 53 10.91 4.52 -3.03
C GLU A 53 12.00 3.69 -2.35
N GLN A 54 12.61 4.23 -1.29
CA GLN A 54 13.61 3.51 -0.49
C GLN A 54 13.01 2.27 0.20
N PHE A 55 11.78 2.39 0.69
CA PHE A 55 11.02 1.27 1.25
C PHE A 55 10.80 0.20 0.18
N ARG A 56 10.30 0.59 -1.02
CA ARG A 56 10.09 -0.34 -2.14
C ARG A 56 11.36 -1.13 -2.46
N VAL A 57 12.50 -0.48 -2.63
CA VAL A 57 13.79 -1.14 -2.91
C VAL A 57 14.14 -2.15 -1.81
N THR A 58 13.98 -1.75 -0.55
CA THR A 58 14.23 -2.61 0.62
C THR A 58 13.29 -3.82 0.63
N THR A 59 12.00 -3.62 0.35
CA THR A 59 11.00 -4.69 0.30
C THR A 59 11.30 -5.69 -0.81
N HIS A 60 11.77 -5.26 -1.98
CA HIS A 60 12.22 -6.18 -3.03
C HIS A 60 13.42 -7.01 -2.60
N ALA A 61 14.39 -6.40 -1.91
CA ALA A 61 15.63 -7.07 -1.51
C ALA A 61 15.39 -8.14 -0.43
N PHE A 62 14.54 -7.85 0.57
CA PHE A 62 14.39 -8.72 1.74
C PHE A 62 13.09 -9.54 1.75
N THR A 63 12.05 -9.06 1.08
CA THR A 63 10.71 -9.67 1.11
C THR A 63 10.08 -9.73 -0.30
N PRO A 64 10.70 -10.43 -1.27
CA PRO A 64 10.32 -10.34 -2.67
C PRO A 64 8.88 -10.77 -2.97
N ARG A 65 8.34 -11.73 -2.21
CA ARG A 65 6.92 -12.13 -2.33
C ARG A 65 5.97 -11.01 -1.90
N ILE A 66 6.30 -10.26 -0.84
CA ILE A 66 5.50 -9.12 -0.40
C ILE A 66 5.60 -7.99 -1.43
N ALA A 67 6.80 -7.73 -1.95
CA ALA A 67 6.99 -6.73 -3.00
C ALA A 67 6.09 -7.02 -4.22
N ALA A 68 6.06 -8.27 -4.67
CA ALA A 68 5.19 -8.68 -5.78
C ALA A 68 3.69 -8.48 -5.49
N THR A 69 3.24 -8.58 -4.23
CA THR A 69 1.86 -8.25 -3.84
C THR A 69 1.60 -6.74 -3.83
N LEU A 70 2.55 -5.93 -3.36
CA LEU A 70 2.37 -4.47 -3.26
C LEU A 70 2.48 -3.77 -4.63
N ASP A 71 3.12 -4.39 -5.61
CA ASP A 71 3.36 -3.83 -6.94
C ASP A 71 2.25 -4.09 -7.97
N ALA A 72 1.35 -5.02 -7.67
CA ALA A 72 0.29 -5.48 -8.57
C ALA A 72 -0.89 -4.50 -8.63
#